data_AF-A0A1B9NZE9-F1
#
_entry.id   AF-A0A1B9NZE9-F1
#
_cell.length_a   1.000
_cell.length_b   1.000
_cell.length_c   1.000
_cell.angle_alpha   90.00
_cell.angle_beta   90.00
_cell.angle_gamma   90.00
#
_symmetry.space_group_name_H-M   'P 1'
#
loop_
_entity.id
_entity.type
_entity.pdbx_description
1 polymer ?
#
loop_
_entity_poly.entity_id
_entity_poly.type
_entity_poly.pdbx_seq_one_letter_code
_entity_poly.pdbx_strand_id
1 'polypeptide(L)'
;MTEEERIELQQNNPLHGLKLEILLQELVDHYGWEILDTAMRLNCFNTNPSLVSSVKYLKKTQWAREKVENFYLYRLKRMPKASDLEYEMPPRSRTFPHGLEPREPMELTIESILLSQAKSASAHQARSQNRGGNYRR
;
A
#
# COMPACT_ATOMS: atom_id res chain seq x y z
N MET A 1 -17.13 -2.33 20.18
CA MET A 1 -16.04 -3.29 19.89
C MET A 1 -15.31 -3.53 21.18
N THR A 2 -15.53 -4.69 21.78
CA THR A 2 -14.73 -5.15 22.92
C THR A 2 -13.29 -5.43 22.47
N GLU A 3 -12.35 -5.56 23.40
CA GLU A 3 -10.96 -5.89 23.08
C GLU A 3 -10.86 -7.28 22.44
N GLU A 4 -11.68 -8.22 22.91
CA GLU A 4 -11.77 -9.59 22.37
C GLU A 4 -12.21 -9.58 20.90
N GLU A 5 -13.27 -8.84 20.56
CA GLU A 5 -13.74 -8.68 19.19
C GLU A 5 -12.66 -8.05 18.28
N ARG A 6 -11.87 -7.10 18.80
CA ARG A 6 -10.78 -6.48 18.04
C ARG A 6 -9.67 -7.47 17.73
N ILE A 7 -9.28 -8.31 18.70
CA ILE A 7 -8.24 -9.32 18.53
C ILE A 7 -8.67 -10.35 17.49
N GLU A 8 -9.91 -10.84 17.54
CA GLU A 8 -10.46 -11.77 16.54
C GLU A 8 -10.45 -11.16 15.14
N LEU A 9 -10.93 -9.93 15.00
CA LEU A 9 -10.94 -9.22 13.71
C LEU A 9 -9.52 -8.92 13.20
N GLN A 10 -8.53 -8.80 14.07
CA GLN A 10 -7.13 -8.61 13.69
C GLN A 10 -6.52 -9.92 13.15
N GLN A 11 -6.91 -11.07 13.68
CA GLN A 11 -6.44 -12.37 13.17
C GLN A 11 -6.87 -12.61 11.72
N ASN A 12 -8.00 -12.02 11.29
CA ASN A 12 -8.46 -12.07 9.90
C ASN A 12 -7.61 -11.24 8.93
N ASN A 13 -6.65 -10.45 9.42
CA ASN A 13 -5.79 -9.65 8.57
C ASN A 13 -4.89 -10.55 7.70
N PRO A 14 -4.87 -10.41 6.36
CA PRO A 14 -4.02 -11.22 5.49
C PRO A 14 -2.51 -11.09 5.76
N LEU A 15 -2.08 -10.09 6.53
CA LEU A 15 -0.69 -9.90 6.97
C LEU A 15 -0.38 -10.63 8.29
N HIS A 16 -1.39 -11.17 8.98
CA HIS A 16 -1.22 -11.87 10.25
C HIS A 16 -0.38 -13.13 10.03
N GLY A 17 0.75 -13.26 10.74
CA GLY A 17 1.70 -14.36 10.57
C GLY A 17 2.48 -14.38 9.24
N LEU A 18 2.18 -13.49 8.28
CA LEU A 18 2.82 -13.49 6.97
C LEU A 18 4.24 -12.90 7.04
N LYS A 19 5.22 -13.71 6.61
CA LYS A 19 6.62 -13.30 6.49
C LYS A 19 6.79 -12.26 5.38
N LEU A 20 7.61 -11.25 5.64
CA LEU A 20 7.89 -10.17 4.68
C LEU A 20 8.53 -10.68 3.37
N GLU A 21 9.30 -11.76 3.45
CA GLU A 21 9.92 -12.42 2.29
C GLU A 21 8.87 -13.01 1.35
N ILE A 22 7.87 -13.72 1.89
CA ILE A 22 6.77 -14.31 1.12
C ILE A 22 5.89 -13.20 0.53
N LEU A 23 5.55 -12.20 1.34
CA LEU A 23 4.78 -11.05 0.87
C LEU A 23 5.44 -10.38 -0.33
N LEU A 24 6.75 -10.10 -0.24
CA LEU A 24 7.48 -9.45 -1.33
C LEU A 24 7.61 -10.37 -2.54
N GLN A 25 7.84 -11.67 -2.33
CA GLN A 25 7.88 -12.66 -3.41
C GLN A 25 6.57 -12.64 -4.21
N GLU A 26 5.41 -12.74 -3.54
CA GLU A 26 4.10 -12.69 -4.21
C GLU A 26 3.94 -11.40 -5.03
N LEU A 27 4.34 -10.24 -4.49
CA LEU A 27 4.25 -8.98 -5.22
C LEU A 27 5.13 -8.98 -6.48
N VAL A 28 6.35 -9.50 -6.39
CA VAL A 28 7.29 -9.54 -7.51
C VAL A 28 6.82 -10.55 -8.55
N ASP A 29 6.31 -11.70 -8.14
CA ASP A 29 5.79 -12.73 -9.06
C ASP A 29 4.59 -12.25 -9.85
N HIS A 30 3.72 -11.44 -9.23
CA HIS A 30 2.53 -10.90 -9.89
C HIS A 30 2.79 -9.62 -10.69
N TYR A 31 3.60 -8.69 -10.19
CA TYR A 31 3.76 -7.35 -10.79
C TYR A 31 5.15 -7.08 -11.37
N GLY A 32 6.18 -7.81 -10.94
CA GLY A 32 7.56 -7.50 -11.30
C GLY A 32 8.09 -6.21 -10.67
N TRP A 33 9.41 -6.02 -10.76
CA TRP A 33 10.08 -4.90 -10.09
C TRP A 33 9.75 -3.53 -10.68
N GLU A 34 9.58 -3.43 -11.99
CA GLU A 34 9.34 -2.15 -12.68
C GLU A 34 8.01 -1.51 -12.29
N ILE A 35 6.93 -2.31 -12.22
CA ILE A 35 5.62 -1.83 -11.79
C ILE A 35 5.67 -1.44 -10.32
N LEU A 36 6.32 -2.23 -9.47
CA LEU A 36 6.45 -1.95 -8.04
C LEU A 36 7.25 -0.66 -7.79
N ASP A 37 8.34 -0.42 -8.53
CA ASP A 37 9.10 0.83 -8.45
C ASP A 37 8.28 2.01 -8.97
N THR A 38 7.59 1.87 -10.10
CA THR A 38 6.72 2.94 -10.64
C THR A 38 5.62 3.32 -9.64
N ALA A 39 5.01 2.33 -8.99
CA ALA A 39 3.91 2.51 -8.07
C ALA A 39 4.36 3.09 -6.71
N MET A 40 5.45 2.58 -6.14
CA MET A 40 5.87 2.91 -4.78
C MET A 40 7.08 3.85 -4.71
N ARG A 41 7.87 3.96 -5.78
CA ARG A 41 9.10 4.77 -5.89
C ARG A 41 10.03 4.51 -4.71
N LEU A 42 10.39 3.24 -4.50
CA LEU A 42 11.25 2.81 -3.41
C LEU A 42 12.63 2.48 -3.98
N ASN A 43 13.67 3.09 -3.44
CA ASN A 43 15.05 2.92 -3.94
C ASN A 43 15.49 1.45 -4.03
N CYS A 44 15.02 0.59 -3.13
CA CYS A 44 15.33 -0.84 -3.13
C CYS A 44 14.72 -1.63 -4.30
N PHE A 45 13.80 -1.05 -5.07
CA PHE A 45 13.20 -1.65 -6.27
C PHE A 45 13.82 -1.11 -7.56
N ASN A 46 14.41 0.09 -7.51
CA ASN A 46 15.11 0.70 -8.64
C ASN A 46 16.59 0.26 -8.72
N THR A 47 17.32 0.29 -7.61
CA THR A 47 18.77 0.03 -7.61
C THR A 47 19.08 -1.42 -7.29
N ASN A 48 19.40 -2.21 -8.32
CA ASN A 48 19.75 -3.64 -8.23
C ASN A 48 18.71 -4.44 -7.42
N PRO A 49 17.46 -4.54 -7.93
CA PRO A 49 16.38 -5.19 -7.20
C PRO A 49 16.70 -6.67 -6.93
N SER A 50 16.63 -7.06 -5.66
CA SER A 50 16.71 -8.46 -5.25
C SER A 50 15.88 -8.67 -3.99
N LEU A 51 15.26 -9.84 -3.86
CA LEU A 51 14.44 -10.15 -2.69
C LEU A 51 15.20 -9.97 -1.37
N VAL A 52 16.44 -10.45 -1.32
CA VAL A 52 17.28 -10.40 -0.10
C VAL A 52 17.63 -8.95 0.27
N SER A 53 18.07 -8.14 -0.71
CA SER A 53 18.43 -6.74 -0.45
C SER A 53 17.22 -5.90 -0.07
N SER A 54 16.10 -6.08 -0.78
CA SER A 54 14.85 -5.37 -0.50
C SER A 54 14.27 -5.76 0.87
N VAL A 55 14.25 -7.04 1.23
CA VAL A 55 13.80 -7.47 2.58
C VAL A 55 14.68 -6.86 3.66
N LYS A 56 16.00 -6.85 3.48
CA LYS A 56 16.92 -6.22 4.45
C LYS A 56 16.66 -4.72 4.59
N TYR A 57 16.36 -4.04 3.49
CA TYR A 57 15.97 -2.62 3.49
C TYR A 57 14.64 -2.40 4.22
N LEU A 58 13.59 -3.15 3.87
CA LEU A 58 12.26 -3.03 4.47
C LEU A 58 12.24 -3.37 5.96
N LYS A 59 13.12 -4.28 6.43
CA LYS A 59 13.31 -4.55 7.87
C LYS A 59 13.85 -3.32 8.64
N LYS A 60 14.62 -2.46 7.98
CA LYS A 60 15.22 -1.25 8.59
C LYS A 60 14.35 0.00 8.41
N THR A 61 13.55 0.05 7.35
CA THR A 61 12.80 1.24 6.96
C THR A 61 11.31 1.00 7.14
N GLN A 62 10.80 1.34 8.33
CA GLN A 62 9.44 1.02 8.76
C GLN A 62 8.36 1.56 7.82
N TRP A 63 8.43 2.85 7.47
CA TRP A 63 7.46 3.47 6.58
C TRP A 63 7.42 2.81 5.19
N ALA A 64 8.57 2.32 4.71
CA ALA A 64 8.65 1.63 3.42
C ALA A 64 8.01 0.23 3.50
N ARG A 65 8.24 -0.49 4.62
CA ARG A 65 7.56 -1.76 4.90
C ARG A 65 6.05 -1.59 4.92
N GLU A 66 5.56 -0.59 5.64
CA GLU A 66 4.13 -0.30 5.72
C GLU A 66 3.55 0.10 4.35
N LYS A 67 4.31 0.81 3.52
CA LYS A 67 3.91 1.13 2.15
C LYS A 67 3.73 -0.13 1.30
N VAL A 68 4.66 -1.08 1.38
CA VAL A 68 4.59 -2.37 0.69
C VAL A 68 3.43 -3.22 1.20
N GLU A 69 3.23 -3.27 2.53
CA GLU A 69 2.11 -3.99 3.15
C GLU A 69 0.75 -3.43 2.76
N ASN A 70 0.62 -2.09 2.71
CA ASN A 70 -0.58 -1.43 2.19
C ASN A 70 -0.83 -1.77 0.71
N PHE A 71 0.23 -1.77 -0.11
CA PHE A 71 0.13 -2.15 -1.51
C PHE A 71 -0.38 -3.59 -1.65
N TYR A 72 0.19 -4.53 -0.88
CA TYR A 72 -0.24 -5.92 -0.84
C TYR A 72 -1.72 -6.08 -0.48
N LEU A 73 -2.17 -5.44 0.60
CA LEU A 73 -3.57 -5.52 1.03
C LEU A 73 -4.55 -5.01 -0.03
N TYR A 74 -4.29 -3.84 -0.63
CA TYR A 74 -5.28 -3.15 -1.45
C TYR A 74 -5.14 -3.38 -2.95
N ARG A 75 -3.95 -3.73 -3.45
CA ARG A 75 -3.72 -3.99 -4.87
C ARG A 75 -3.72 -5.48 -5.16
N LEU A 76 -2.98 -6.28 -4.38
CA LEU A 76 -2.90 -7.72 -4.59
C LEU A 76 -4.12 -8.45 -4.01
N LYS A 77 -4.40 -8.31 -2.71
CA LYS A 77 -5.52 -9.03 -2.05
C LYS A 77 -6.87 -8.32 -2.17
N ARG A 78 -6.90 -7.10 -2.72
CA ARG A 78 -8.12 -6.30 -2.96
C ARG A 78 -9.02 -6.15 -1.72
N MET A 79 -8.41 -6.03 -0.55
CA MET A 79 -9.15 -5.86 0.70
C MET A 79 -9.93 -4.53 0.72
N PRO A 80 -11.05 -4.46 1.47
CA PRO A 80 -11.73 -3.21 1.74
C PRO A 80 -10.76 -2.18 2.31
N LYS A 81 -10.91 -0.92 1.89
CA LYS A 81 -10.10 0.16 2.44
C LYS A 81 -10.41 0.32 3.93
N ALA A 82 -9.37 0.53 4.71
CA ALA A 82 -9.49 0.89 6.12
C ALA A 82 -10.29 2.19 6.28
N SER A 83 -10.93 2.36 7.43
CA SER A 83 -11.48 3.66 7.85
C SER A 83 -10.36 4.68 8.10
N ASP A 84 -10.68 5.97 8.14
CA ASP A 84 -9.69 7.03 8.39
C ASP A 84 -8.94 6.82 9.72
N LEU A 85 -9.66 6.39 10.77
CA LEU A 85 -9.08 6.07 12.07
C LEU A 85 -8.13 4.86 12.00
N GLU A 86 -8.49 3.84 11.22
CA GLU A 86 -7.64 2.66 11.05
C GLU A 86 -6.41 2.94 10.18
N TYR A 87 -6.46 3.95 9.30
CA TYR A 87 -5.31 4.36 8.50
C TYR A 87 -4.17 4.94 9.34
N GLU A 88 -4.48 5.51 10.51
CA GLU A 88 -3.48 5.96 11.48
C GLU A 88 -2.71 4.79 12.12
N MET A 89 -3.29 3.59 12.11
CA MET A 89 -2.65 2.39 12.62
C MET A 89 -1.77 1.70 11.55
N PRO A 90 -0.69 1.01 11.97
CA PRO A 90 0.11 0.19 11.08
C PRO A 90 -0.74 -0.87 10.36
N PRO A 91 -0.44 -1.24 9.10
CA PRO A 91 -1.24 -2.18 8.32
C PRO A 91 -1.49 -3.53 9.00
N ARG A 92 -0.51 -4.04 9.77
CA ARG A 92 -0.62 -5.30 10.54
C ARG A 92 -1.51 -5.20 11.78
N SER A 93 -1.79 -3.99 12.26
CA SER A 93 -2.64 -3.74 13.43
C SER A 93 -4.09 -3.46 13.07
N ARG A 94 -4.43 -3.46 11.78
CA ARG A 94 -5.79 -3.20 11.30
C ARG A 94 -6.66 -4.44 11.39
N THR A 95 -7.94 -4.20 11.61
CA THR A 95 -8.99 -5.20 11.70
C THR A 95 -9.69 -5.42 10.36
N PHE A 96 -10.08 -6.66 10.08
CA PHE A 96 -10.86 -7.01 8.90
C PHE A 96 -12.09 -7.84 9.30
N PRO A 97 -13.28 -7.54 8.74
CA PRO A 97 -14.49 -8.31 9.03
C PRO A 97 -14.37 -9.76 8.52
N HIS A 98 -15.11 -10.64 9.19
CA HIS A 98 -15.20 -12.05 8.83
C HIS A 98 -15.80 -12.26 7.43
N GLY A 99 -15.43 -13.37 6.77
CA GLY A 99 -16.00 -13.77 5.49
C GLY A 99 -15.56 -12.93 4.28
N LEU A 100 -14.50 -12.13 4.43
CA LEU A 100 -13.87 -11.46 3.29
C LEU A 100 -13.02 -12.44 2.50
N GLU A 101 -13.37 -12.63 1.24
CA GLU A 101 -12.56 -13.39 0.30
C GLU A 101 -11.65 -12.44 -0.50
N PRO A 102 -10.34 -12.75 -0.62
CA PRO A 102 -9.47 -12.02 -1.52
C PRO A 102 -10.01 -12.05 -2.94
N ARG A 103 -10.06 -10.88 -3.60
CA ARG A 103 -10.39 -10.81 -5.02
C ARG A 103 -9.12 -10.94 -5.86
N GLU A 104 -9.31 -11.15 -7.15
CA GLU A 104 -8.21 -11.18 -8.11
C GLU A 104 -7.37 -9.89 -8.03
N PRO A 105 -6.03 -10.01 -8.10
CA PRO A 105 -5.13 -8.87 -8.10
C PRO A 105 -5.54 -7.78 -9.08
N MET A 106 -5.40 -6.52 -8.67
CA MET A 106 -5.62 -5.39 -9.57
C MET A 106 -4.59 -5.43 -10.68
N GLU A 107 -5.02 -5.46 -11.93
CA GLU A 107 -4.13 -5.28 -13.07
C GLU A 107 -3.55 -3.85 -13.05
N LEU A 108 -2.23 -3.75 -13.15
CA LEU A 108 -1.50 -2.49 -13.11
C LEU A 108 -0.56 -2.44 -14.30
N THR A 109 -0.67 -1.39 -15.12
CA THR A 109 0.31 -1.06 -16.14
C THR A 109 1.07 0.20 -15.74
N ILE A 110 2.33 0.33 -16.17
CA ILE A 110 3.16 1.52 -15.92
C ILE A 110 2.41 2.79 -16.37
N GLU A 111 1.82 2.75 -17.56
CA GLU A 111 1.04 3.87 -18.13
C GLU A 111 -0.15 4.24 -17.25
N SER A 112 -0.94 3.25 -16.79
CA SER A 112 -2.10 3.51 -15.93
C SER A 112 -1.70 4.16 -14.60
N ILE A 113 -0.57 3.75 -14.04
CA ILE A 113 -0.03 4.30 -12.79
C ILE A 113 0.41 5.74 -13.02
N LEU A 114 1.17 6.01 -14.08
CA LEU A 114 1.63 7.36 -14.41
C LEU A 114 0.47 8.31 -14.70
N LEU A 115 -0.55 7.85 -15.44
CA LEU A 115 -1.75 8.63 -15.71
C LEU A 115 -2.51 8.94 -14.42
N SER A 116 -2.66 7.96 -13.52
CA SER A 116 -3.30 8.17 -12.21
C SER A 116 -2.52 9.17 -11.35
N GLN A 117 -1.20 9.12 -11.37
CA GLN A 117 -0.32 10.06 -10.66
C GLN A 117 -0.43 11.48 -11.24
N ALA A 118 -0.43 11.61 -12.56
CA ALA A 118 -0.60 12.89 -13.26
C ALA A 118 -1.96 13.53 -12.94
N LYS A 119 -3.05 12.75 -13.02
CA LYS A 119 -4.41 13.22 -12.69
C LYS A 119 -4.49 13.74 -11.25
N SER A 120 -3.89 13.01 -10.31
CA SER A 120 -3.86 13.39 -8.89
C SER A 120 -3.07 14.69 -8.67
N ALA A 121 -1.93 14.85 -9.36
CA ALA A 121 -1.10 16.06 -9.30
C ALA A 121 -1.84 17.29 -9.87
N SER A 122 -2.48 17.17 -11.04
CA SER A 122 -3.27 18.26 -11.63
C SER A 122 -4.45 18.66 -10.76
N ALA A 123 -5.15 17.71 -10.14
CA ALA A 123 -6.25 17.99 -9.22
C ALA A 123 -5.78 18.74 -7.97
N HIS A 124 -4.61 18.38 -7.43
CA HIS A 124 -4.00 19.09 -6.32
C HIS A 124 -3.57 20.51 -6.71
N GLN A 125 -2.96 20.68 -7.88
CA GLN A 125 -2.53 21.98 -8.42
C GLN A 125 -3.72 22.92 -8.66
N ALA A 126 -4.83 22.43 -9.20
CA ALA A 126 -6.04 23.22 -9.39
C ALA A 126 -6.61 23.71 -8.05
N ARG A 127 -6.61 22.84 -7.02
CA ARG A 127 -7.07 23.21 -5.67
C ARG A 127 -6.17 24.25 -5.00
N SER A 128 -4.85 24.18 -5.21
CA SER A 128 -3.92 25.16 -4.62
C SER A 128 -4.02 26.53 -5.28
N GLN A 129 -4.13 26.60 -6.61
CA GLN A 129 -4.30 27.85 -7.36
C GLN A 129 -5.57 28.61 -6.92
N ASN A 130 -6.67 27.89 -6.69
CA ASN A 130 -7.93 28.51 -6.27
C ASN A 130 -7.89 29.07 -4.83
N ARG A 131 -7.08 28.50 -3.93
CA ARG A 131 -6.92 28.99 -2.55
C ARG A 131 -6.04 30.24 -2.45
N GLY A 132 -5.10 30.44 -3.38
CA GLY A 132 -4.21 31.60 -3.39
C GLY A 132 -4.84 32.92 -3.88
N GLY A 133 -6.03 32.86 -4.49
CA GLY A 133 -6.73 34.04 -5.03
C GLY A 133 -7.51 34.87 -4.01
N ASN A 134 -7.76 34.34 -2.81
CA ASN A 134 -8.70 34.93 -1.84
C ASN A 134 -8.05 35.83 -0.76
N TYR A 135 -6.73 36.08 -0.85
CA TYR A 135 -5.97 36.96 0.07
C TYR A 135 -5.59 38.30 -0.59
N ARG A 136 -6.46 38.85 -1.43
CA ARG A 136 -6.32 40.19 -2.00
C ARG A 136 -7.65 40.94 -1.88
N ARG A 137 -7.94 41.46 -0.69
CA ARG A 137 -8.92 42.53 -0.47
C ARG A 137 -8.57 43.30 0.79
#